data_AF-A0A0R2B8D6-F1
#
_entry.id   AF-A0A0R2B8D6-F1
#
_cell.length_a   1.000
_cell.length_b   1.000
_cell.length_c   1.000
_cell.angle_alpha   90.00
_cell.angle_beta   90.00
_cell.angle_gamma   90.00
#
_symmetry.space_group_name_H-M   'P 1'
#
loop_
_entity.id
_entity.type
_entity.pdbx_description
1 polymer ?
#
loop_
_entity_poly.entity_id
_entity_poly.type
_entity_poly.pdbx_seq_one_letter_code
_entity_poly.pdbx_strand_id
1 'polypeptide(L)'
;MLTVCIAEIVYLGCLFFAQNTWIVMALCGFCLLEVGMHTFFGVTMYRRFKDRGKKTIYNPGFASAYLGFGVIAIMMIQNVIASGVTGYDWVKTIIMLILMGLIEILLPERLFRNHNTSYGYASAKYFTKFLK
;
A
#
# COMPACT_ATOMS: atom_id res chain seq x y z
N MET A 1 2.34 10.05 3.03
CA MET A 1 2.20 11.09 1.99
C MET A 1 3.30 10.94 0.95
N LEU A 2 4.59 11.04 1.29
CA LEU A 2 5.66 10.86 0.30
C LEU A 2 5.58 9.51 -0.46
N THR A 3 5.47 8.40 0.26
CA THR A 3 5.33 7.05 -0.35
C THR A 3 4.08 6.93 -1.22
N VAL A 4 2.98 7.56 -0.83
CA VAL A 4 1.72 7.58 -1.60
C VAL A 4 1.89 8.36 -2.91
N CYS A 5 2.56 9.52 -2.89
CA CYS A 5 2.84 10.28 -4.10
C CYS A 5 3.75 9.51 -5.07
N ILE A 6 4.70 8.73 -4.56
CA ILE A 6 5.57 7.88 -5.39
C ILE A 6 4.75 6.76 -6.03
N ALA A 7 3.89 6.10 -5.23
CA ALA A 7 2.97 5.09 -5.73
C ALA A 7 2.06 5.64 -6.85
N GLU A 8 1.50 6.85 -6.68
CA GLU A 8 0.66 7.49 -7.71
C GLU A 8 1.38 7.66 -9.05
N ILE A 9 2.66 8.06 -9.05
CA ILE A 9 3.48 8.19 -10.27
C ILE A 9 3.68 6.83 -10.94
N VAL A 10 4.01 5.79 -10.16
CA VAL A 10 4.18 4.43 -10.69
C VAL A 10 2.87 3.93 -11.31
N TYR A 11 1.75 4.16 -10.64
CA TYR A 11 0.42 3.77 -11.10
C TYR A 11 0.04 4.47 -12.40
N LEU A 12 0.26 5.79 -12.50
CA LEU A 12 0.04 6.54 -13.74
C LEU A 12 0.91 6.02 -14.89
N GLY A 13 2.17 5.66 -14.62
CA GLY A 13 3.05 5.02 -15.60
C GLY A 13 2.51 3.67 -16.09
N CYS A 14 1.97 2.86 -15.18
CA CYS A 14 1.44 1.55 -15.52
C CYS A 14 0.18 1.60 -16.40
N LEU A 15 -0.58 2.71 -16.38
CA LEU A 15 -1.75 2.89 -17.27
C LEU A 15 -1.39 2.80 -18.75
N PHE A 16 -0.20 3.27 -19.14
CA PHE A 16 0.29 3.20 -20.53
C PHE A 16 0.62 1.77 -20.99
N PHE A 17 0.67 0.83 -20.05
CA PHE A 17 1.02 -0.57 -20.31
C PHE A 17 -0.04 -1.55 -19.83
N ALA A 18 -1.25 -1.07 -19.51
CA ALA A 18 -2.36 -1.86 -18.96
C ALA A 18 -2.86 -2.99 -19.89
N GLN A 19 -2.49 -2.99 -21.16
CA GLN A 19 -2.70 -4.10 -22.09
C GLN A 19 -1.91 -5.37 -21.71
N ASN A 20 -0.88 -5.24 -20.87
CA ASN A 20 -0.11 -6.37 -20.38
C ASN A 20 -0.75 -6.96 -19.12
N THR A 21 -1.23 -8.20 -19.22
CA THR A 21 -1.92 -8.91 -18.13
C THR A 21 -1.12 -8.89 -16.81
N TRP A 22 0.19 -9.17 -16.87
CA TRP A 22 1.05 -9.18 -15.68
C TRP A 22 1.19 -7.82 -14.98
N ILE A 23 1.02 -6.70 -15.68
CA ILE A 23 1.02 -5.35 -15.08
C ILE A 23 -0.26 -5.12 -14.30
N VAL A 24 -1.41 -5.46 -14.91
CA VAL A 24 -2.72 -5.38 -14.23
C VAL A 24 -2.75 -6.29 -13.01
N MET A 25 -2.19 -7.51 -13.12
CA MET A 25 -2.04 -8.42 -12.00
C MET A 25 -1.16 -7.84 -10.88
N ALA A 26 -0.03 -7.22 -11.20
CA ALA A 26 0.86 -6.62 -10.21
C ALA A 26 0.20 -5.42 -9.51
N LEU A 27 -0.44 -4.52 -10.25
CA LEU A 27 -1.21 -3.41 -9.69
C LEU A 27 -2.32 -3.92 -8.79
N CYS A 28 -3.07 -4.94 -9.25
CA CYS A 28 -4.11 -5.57 -8.45
C CYS A 28 -3.54 -6.15 -7.15
N GLY A 29 -2.43 -6.87 -7.23
CA GLY A 29 -1.74 -7.42 -6.07
C GLY A 29 -1.31 -6.33 -5.07
N PHE A 30 -0.71 -5.24 -5.56
CA PHE A 30 -0.29 -4.14 -4.71
C PHE A 30 -1.49 -3.46 -4.03
N CYS A 31 -2.57 -3.20 -4.78
CA CYS A 31 -3.81 -2.66 -4.20
C CYS A 31 -4.36 -3.54 -3.06
N LEU A 32 -4.35 -4.86 -3.24
CA LEU A 32 -4.79 -5.81 -2.22
C LEU A 32 -3.83 -5.81 -1.01
N LEU A 33 -2.52 -5.70 -1.24
CA LEU A 33 -1.51 -5.56 -0.19
C LEU A 33 -1.71 -4.27 0.61
N GLU A 34 -2.02 -3.14 -0.03
CA GLU A 34 -2.34 -1.88 0.66
C GLU A 34 -3.53 -2.05 1.62
N VAL A 35 -4.62 -2.66 1.15
CA VAL A 35 -5.78 -2.98 2.01
C VAL A 35 -5.36 -3.89 3.17
N GLY A 36 -4.65 -4.98 2.88
CA GLY A 36 -4.20 -5.94 3.89
C GLY A 36 -3.28 -5.32 4.94
N MET A 37 -2.27 -4.59 4.53
CA MET A 37 -1.28 -3.96 5.40
C MET A 37 -1.88 -2.84 6.24
N HIS A 38 -2.73 -1.99 5.66
CA HIS A 38 -3.42 -0.96 6.43
C HIS A 38 -4.42 -1.56 7.42
N THR A 39 -5.01 -2.71 7.12
CA THR A 39 -5.84 -3.45 8.08
C THR A 39 -4.98 -4.01 9.23
N PHE A 40 -3.89 -4.69 8.90
CA PHE A 40 -2.96 -5.27 9.86
C PHE A 40 -2.39 -4.22 10.81
N PHE A 41 -1.90 -3.09 10.29
CA PHE A 41 -1.41 -1.98 11.11
C PHE A 41 -2.54 -1.34 11.92
N GLY A 42 -3.74 -1.24 11.36
CA GLY A 42 -4.91 -0.75 12.07
C GLY A 42 -5.24 -1.57 13.31
N VAL A 43 -5.30 -2.91 13.16
CA VAL A 43 -5.53 -3.87 14.25
C VAL A 43 -4.39 -3.81 15.26
N THR A 44 -3.14 -3.83 14.80
CA THR A 44 -1.96 -3.79 15.68
C THR A 44 -1.94 -2.52 16.53
N MET A 45 -2.21 -1.36 15.92
CA MET A 45 -2.27 -0.09 16.64
C MET A 45 -3.50 0.01 17.54
N TYR A 46 -4.63 -0.57 17.16
CA TYR A 46 -5.80 -0.68 18.05
C TYR A 46 -5.44 -1.46 19.32
N ARG A 47 -4.85 -2.66 19.18
CA ARG A 47 -4.41 -3.45 20.34
C ARG A 47 -3.42 -2.71 21.23
N ARG A 48 -2.53 -1.90 20.64
CA ARG A 48 -1.54 -1.10 21.38
C ARG A 48 -2.12 0.09 22.13
N PHE A 49 -3.11 0.77 21.57
CA PHE A 49 -3.60 2.07 22.09
C PHE A 49 -5.05 2.03 22.59
N LYS A 50 -5.72 0.86 22.62
CA LYS A 50 -7.11 0.72 23.08
C LYS A 50 -7.32 1.31 24.49
N ASP A 51 -6.38 1.06 25.40
CA ASP A 51 -6.46 1.52 26.79
C ASP A 51 -6.05 2.99 26.94
N ARG A 52 -5.61 3.63 25.84
CA ARG A 52 -5.26 5.05 25.75
C ARG A 52 -6.26 5.84 24.89
N GLY A 53 -7.49 5.33 24.77
CA GLY A 53 -8.60 6.02 24.10
C GLY A 53 -8.74 5.75 22.60
N LYS A 54 -7.97 4.83 22.01
CA LYS A 54 -8.19 4.42 20.60
C LYS A 54 -9.40 3.50 20.50
N LYS A 55 -10.46 3.97 19.85
CA LYS A 55 -11.75 3.24 19.75
C LYS A 55 -11.91 2.37 18.50
N THR A 56 -11.11 2.58 17.47
CA THR A 56 -11.27 1.89 16.17
C THR A 56 -9.91 1.47 15.60
N ILE A 57 -9.94 0.58 14.59
CA ILE A 57 -8.76 0.17 13.82
C ILE A 57 -8.25 1.26 12.85
N TYR A 58 -8.95 2.39 12.74
CA TYR A 58 -8.59 3.45 11.79
C TYR A 58 -7.15 3.92 11.97
N ASN A 59 -6.44 4.04 10.86
CA ASN A 59 -5.16 4.70 10.73
C ASN A 59 -5.19 5.64 9.50
N PRO A 60 -4.24 6.59 9.37
CA PRO A 60 -4.30 7.60 8.32
C PRO A 60 -4.38 7.06 6.88
N GLY A 61 -3.84 5.87 6.60
CA GLY A 61 -3.90 5.28 5.25
C GLY A 61 -5.15 4.41 5.00
N PHE A 62 -6.03 4.25 5.99
CA PHE A 62 -7.19 3.36 5.87
C PHE A 62 -8.19 3.83 4.80
N ALA A 63 -8.39 5.15 4.67
CA ALA A 63 -9.31 5.71 3.69
C ALA A 63 -8.81 5.48 2.25
N SER A 64 -7.54 5.79 1.96
CA SER A 64 -6.95 5.55 0.65
C SER A 64 -6.89 4.07 0.31
N ALA A 65 -6.56 3.21 1.29
CA ALA A 65 -6.53 1.77 1.11
C ALA A 65 -7.91 1.21 0.69
N TYR A 66 -8.98 1.53 1.41
CA TYR A 66 -10.29 0.92 1.13
C TYR A 66 -11.09 1.63 0.04
N LEU A 67 -11.09 2.95 0.02
CA LEU A 67 -11.91 3.73 -0.93
C LEU A 67 -11.18 3.99 -2.26
N GLY A 68 -9.85 3.93 -2.26
CA GLY A 68 -9.02 4.00 -3.47
C GLY A 68 -8.62 2.61 -3.94
N PHE A 69 -7.55 2.07 -3.33
CA PHE A 69 -6.92 0.83 -3.78
C PHE A 69 -7.88 -0.37 -3.81
N GLY A 70 -8.71 -0.54 -2.78
CA GLY A 70 -9.68 -1.64 -2.70
C GLY A 70 -10.71 -1.63 -3.82
N VAL A 71 -11.26 -0.46 -4.17
CA VAL A 71 -12.21 -0.32 -5.27
C VAL A 71 -11.55 -0.67 -6.61
N ILE A 72 -10.35 -0.13 -6.85
CA ILE A 72 -9.61 -0.40 -8.09
C ILE A 72 -9.21 -1.88 -8.17
N ALA A 73 -8.81 -2.51 -7.06
CA ALA A 73 -8.50 -3.94 -7.01
C ALA A 73 -9.68 -4.79 -7.49
N ILE A 74 -10.90 -4.51 -7.01
CA ILE A 74 -12.10 -5.27 -7.42
C ILE A 74 -12.32 -5.16 -8.94
N MET A 75 -12.16 -3.97 -9.51
CA MET A 75 -12.28 -3.77 -10.96
C MET A 75 -11.18 -4.53 -11.73
N MET A 76 -9.94 -4.51 -11.25
CA MET A 76 -8.84 -5.24 -11.89
C MET A 76 -8.99 -6.75 -11.79
N ILE A 77 -9.53 -7.29 -10.68
CA ILE A 77 -9.81 -8.72 -10.54
C ILE A 77 -10.75 -9.20 -11.64
N GLN A 78 -11.81 -8.44 -11.96
CA GLN A 78 -12.75 -8.79 -13.03
C GLN A 78 -12.03 -8.88 -14.39
N ASN A 79 -11.14 -7.93 -14.68
CA ASN A 79 -10.33 -7.95 -15.90
C ASN A 79 -9.34 -9.12 -15.94
N VAL A 80 -8.68 -9.43 -14.82
CA VAL A 80 -7.72 -10.53 -14.71
C VAL A 80 -8.41 -11.88 -14.88
N ILE A 81 -9.58 -12.10 -14.28
CA ILE A 81 -10.35 -13.36 -14.42
C ILE A 81 -10.77 -13.59 -15.88
N ALA A 82 -11.15 -12.52 -16.59
CA ALA A 82 -11.51 -12.60 -17.99
C ALA A 82 -10.29 -12.76 -18.93
N SER A 83 -9.08 -12.60 -18.40
CA SER A 83 -7.84 -12.70 -19.18
C SER A 83 -7.29 -14.13 -19.18
N GLY A 84 -6.68 -14.55 -20.29
CA GLY A 84 -5.99 -15.83 -20.40
C GLY A 84 -4.64 -15.83 -19.67
N VAL A 85 -4.66 -15.67 -18.33
CA VAL A 85 -3.47 -15.59 -17.48
C VAL A 85 -2.58 -16.82 -17.68
N THR A 86 -1.30 -16.59 -17.97
CA THR A 86 -0.30 -17.65 -18.14
C THR A 86 0.60 -17.77 -16.91
N GLY A 87 1.33 -18.88 -16.79
CA GLY A 87 2.37 -19.03 -15.75
C GLY A 87 3.48 -17.98 -15.85
N TYR A 88 3.77 -17.47 -17.05
CA TYR A 88 4.77 -16.42 -17.25
C TYR A 88 4.32 -15.06 -16.71
N ASP A 89 3.01 -14.78 -16.77
CA ASP A 89 2.44 -13.56 -16.19
C ASP A 89 2.61 -13.53 -14.67
N TRP A 90 2.45 -14.68 -13.99
CA TRP A 90 2.70 -14.79 -12.56
C TRP A 90 4.14 -14.46 -12.18
N VAL A 91 5.13 -14.97 -12.92
CA VAL A 91 6.55 -14.68 -12.67
C VAL A 91 6.82 -13.18 -12.79
N LYS A 92 6.38 -12.55 -13.88
CA LYS A 92 6.53 -11.10 -14.07
C LYS A 92 5.80 -10.27 -13.02
N THR A 93 4.60 -10.70 -12.62
CA THR A 93 3.80 -10.09 -11.56
C THR A 93 4.57 -10.05 -10.24
N ILE A 94 5.16 -11.18 -9.84
CA ILE A 94 5.93 -11.27 -8.59
C ILE A 94 7.17 -10.36 -8.65
N ILE A 95 7.90 -10.37 -9.77
CA ILE A 95 9.05 -9.48 -9.97
C ILE A 95 8.63 -8.01 -9.83
N MET A 96 7.54 -7.62 -10.48
CA MET A 96 7.02 -6.25 -10.42
C MET A 96 6.58 -5.86 -9.00
N LEU A 97 5.89 -6.74 -8.27
CA LEU A 97 5.50 -6.49 -6.88
C LEU A 97 6.70 -6.27 -5.96
N ILE A 98 7.78 -7.05 -6.14
CA ILE A 98 9.04 -6.86 -5.41
C ILE A 98 9.62 -5.48 -5.75
N LEU A 99 9.67 -5.10 -7.03
CA LEU A 99 10.17 -3.80 -7.45
C LEU A 99 9.33 -2.65 -6.90
N MET A 100 8.00 -2.76 -6.91
CA MET A 100 7.09 -1.78 -6.30
C MET A 100 7.37 -1.62 -4.81
N GLY A 101 7.47 -2.71 -4.05
CA GLY A 101 7.81 -2.64 -2.62
C GLY A 101 9.19 -2.00 -2.36
N LEU A 102 10.18 -2.29 -3.22
CA LEU A 102 11.50 -1.68 -3.12
C LEU A 102 11.47 -0.17 -3.42
N ILE A 103 10.81 0.24 -4.50
CA ILE A 103 10.83 1.62 -5.01
C ILE A 103 9.86 2.53 -4.24
N GLU A 104 8.69 2.04 -3.88
CA GLU A 104 7.61 2.86 -3.31
C GLU A 104 7.66 2.91 -1.78
N ILE A 105 8.21 1.87 -1.14
CA ILE A 105 8.22 1.74 0.32
C ILE A 105 9.64 1.80 0.87
N LEU A 106 10.50 0.84 0.49
CA LEU A 106 11.81 0.69 1.15
C LEU A 106 12.78 1.82 0.79
N LEU A 107 12.86 2.20 -0.49
CA LEU A 107 13.76 3.24 -0.95
C LEU A 107 13.42 4.60 -0.33
N PRO A 108 12.16 5.10 -0.35
CA PRO A 108 11.83 6.38 0.27
C PRO A 108 11.99 6.34 1.79
N GLU A 109 11.66 5.22 2.44
CA GLU A 109 11.92 5.09 3.88
C GLU A 109 13.41 5.21 4.19
N ARG A 110 14.29 4.56 3.43
CA ARG A 110 15.73 4.64 3.66
C ARG A 110 16.33 6.01 3.34
N LEU A 111 15.84 6.68 2.30
CA LEU A 111 16.36 7.99 1.88
C LEU A 111 15.89 9.14 2.76
N PHE A 112 14.65 9.08 3.26
CA PHE A 112 14.00 10.23 3.90
C PHE A 112 13.69 10.01 5.38
N ARG A 113 14.07 8.87 5.96
CA ARG A 113 13.89 8.64 7.40
C ARG A 113 14.72 9.61 8.22
N ASN A 114 14.11 10.13 9.28
CA ASN A 114 14.82 10.95 10.25
C ASN A 114 15.40 10.05 11.36
N HIS A 115 16.73 10.03 11.48
CA HIS A 115 17.42 9.25 12.50
C HIS A 115 17.41 9.87 13.89
N ASN A 116 17.04 11.15 14.01
CA ASN A 116 17.02 11.89 15.28
C ASN A 116 15.71 11.68 16.07
N THR A 117 14.82 10.80 15.61
CA THR A 117 13.55 10.51 16.24
C THR A 117 13.23 9.03 16.17
N SER A 118 12.47 8.54 17.15
CA SER A 118 11.93 7.18 17.16
C SER A 118 10.83 6.96 16.11
N TYR A 119 10.36 8.01 15.44
CA TYR A 119 9.41 7.94 14.34
C TYR A 119 10.13 7.83 13.00
N GLY A 120 9.51 7.14 12.02
CA GLY A 120 10.12 6.94 10.70
C GLY A 120 10.37 8.24 9.91
N TYR A 121 9.73 9.35 10.25
CA TYR A 121 9.92 10.65 9.59
C TYR A 121 9.97 11.76 10.66
N ALA A 122 9.10 12.78 10.62
CA ALA A 122 9.21 13.92 11.54
C ALA A 122 8.50 13.74 12.90
N SER A 123 7.34 13.07 12.94
CA SER A 123 6.53 12.95 14.17
C SER A 123 5.49 11.82 14.12
N ALA A 124 4.89 11.50 15.26
CA ALA A 124 3.80 10.54 15.40
C ALA A 124 2.49 10.96 14.69
N LYS A 125 2.36 12.24 14.30
CA LYS A 125 1.17 12.86 13.70
C LYS A 125 -0.13 12.38 14.37
N TYR A 126 -0.94 11.62 13.65
CA TYR A 126 -2.23 11.09 14.10
C TYR A 126 -2.16 10.37 15.46
N PHE A 127 -1.05 9.69 15.76
CA PHE A 127 -0.91 8.93 16.99
C PHE A 127 -0.56 9.77 18.22
N THR A 128 -0.21 11.05 18.07
CA THR A 128 0.20 11.94 19.18
C THR A 128 -0.83 11.98 20.33
N LYS A 129 -2.12 11.91 20.00
CA LYS A 129 -3.22 11.92 20.99
C LYS A 129 -3.33 10.65 21.85
N PHE A 130 -2.63 9.57 21.49
CA PHE A 130 -2.61 8.31 22.24
C PHE A 130 -1.27 8.07 22.97
N LEU A 131 -0.34 9.01 22.86
CA LEU A 131 0.99 8.93 23.49
C LEU A 131 1.09 9.65 24.82
N LYS A 132 0.06 10.40 25.19
CA LYS A 132 -0.14 10.97 26.52
C LYS A 132 -0.68 9.88 27.44
#